data_AF-A0A2Y9SHF9-F1
#
_entry.id   AF-A0A2Y9SHF9-F1
#
_cell.length_a   1.000
_cell.length_b   1.000
_cell.length_c   1.000
_cell.angle_alpha   90.00
_cell.angle_beta   90.00
_cell.angle_gamma   90.00
#
_symmetry.space_group_name_H-M   'P 1'
#
loop_
_entity.id
_entity.type
_entity.pdbx_description
1 polymer ?
#
loop_
_entity_poly.entity_id
_entity_poly.type
_entity_poly.pdbx_seq_one_letter_code
_entity_poly.pdbx_strand_id
1 'polypeptide(L)'
;MLLGGRKLTAQEACGKGLVSQVFWPGTFTQEVMVRVKELASCSPVVLEESKALVRCNMKLELEQANERECEVLKKIWGSAQGMDSMLKYLQRKIDEF
;
A
#
# COMPACT_ATOMS: atom_id res chain seq x y z
N MET A 1 -3.28 0.16 -12.37
CA MET A 1 -3.93 0.25 -11.04
C MET A 1 -4.52 1.64 -10.84
N LEU A 2 -3.72 2.70 -10.98
CA LEU A 2 -4.14 4.07 -10.63
C LEU A 2 -5.29 4.63 -11.50
N LEU A 3 -5.20 4.57 -12.83
CA LEU A 3 -6.23 5.17 -13.70
C LEU A 3 -7.37 4.21 -14.04
N GLY A 4 -7.06 2.95 -14.32
CA GLY A 4 -8.06 1.95 -14.73
C GLY A 4 -8.80 1.25 -13.58
N GLY A 5 -8.49 1.56 -12.31
CA GLY A 5 -9.20 1.01 -11.14
C GLY A 5 -9.21 -0.52 -11.00
N ARG A 6 -8.40 -1.25 -11.78
CA ARG A 6 -8.43 -2.71 -11.84
C ARG A 6 -8.01 -3.34 -10.51
N LYS A 7 -8.88 -4.20 -9.97
CA LYS A 7 -8.58 -5.07 -8.82
C LYS A 7 -7.61 -6.17 -9.23
N LEU A 8 -6.69 -6.52 -8.34
CA LEU A 8 -5.72 -7.59 -8.53
C LEU A 8 -5.91 -8.69 -7.50
N THR A 9 -5.73 -9.93 -7.92
CA THR A 9 -5.58 -11.07 -7.00
C THR A 9 -4.24 -11.01 -6.28
N ALA A 10 -4.08 -11.76 -5.18
CA ALA A 10 -2.82 -11.84 -4.45
C ALA A 10 -1.65 -12.32 -5.34
N GLN A 11 -1.90 -13.29 -6.22
CA GLN A 11 -0.91 -13.81 -7.16
C GLN A 11 -0.49 -12.77 -8.19
N GLU A 12 -1.44 -12.02 -8.76
CA GLU A 12 -1.12 -10.95 -9.71
C GLU A 12 -0.35 -9.80 -9.04
N ALA A 13 -0.70 -9.45 -7.80
CA ALA A 13 0.02 -8.45 -7.04
C ALA A 13 1.45 -8.90 -6.71
N CYS A 14 1.64 -10.19 -6.42
CA CYS A 14 2.95 -10.79 -6.21
C CYS A 14 3.82 -10.72 -7.49
N GLY A 15 3.25 -11.09 -8.64
CA GLY A 15 3.95 -10.98 -9.93
C GLY A 15 4.28 -9.54 -10.36
N LYS A 16 3.70 -8.53 -9.70
CA LYS A 16 3.98 -7.11 -9.93
C LYS A 16 4.87 -6.47 -8.86
N GLY A 17 5.36 -7.25 -7.88
CA GLY A 17 6.22 -6.76 -6.81
C GLY A 17 5.50 -5.96 -5.71
N LEU A 18 4.17 -5.95 -5.68
CA LEU A 18 3.39 -5.30 -4.62
C LEU A 18 3.24 -6.20 -3.38
N VAL A 19 3.28 -7.52 -3.58
CA VAL A 19 3.23 -8.54 -2.53
C VAL A 19 4.51 -9.36 -2.59
N SER A 20 5.16 -9.60 -1.44
CA SER A 20 6.41 -10.36 -1.41
C SER A 20 6.20 -11.87 -1.52
N GLN A 21 5.09 -12.40 -0.99
CA GLN A 21 4.75 -13.83 -1.03
C GLN A 21 3.25 -14.03 -0.79
N VAL A 22 2.67 -15.06 -1.41
CA VAL A 22 1.25 -15.45 -1.24
C VAL A 22 1.15 -16.77 -0.48
N PHE A 23 0.27 -16.82 0.51
CA PHE A 23 -0.04 -18.03 1.28
C PHE A 23 -1.51 -18.43 1.14
N TRP A 24 -1.79 -19.71 1.38
CA TRP A 24 -3.16 -20.21 1.40
C TRP A 24 -3.93 -19.70 2.61
N PRO A 25 -5.25 -19.45 2.50
CA PRO A 25 -6.04 -18.92 3.61
C PRO A 25 -5.96 -19.76 4.88
N GLY A 26 -5.96 -21.10 4.76
CA GLY A 26 -5.93 -22.01 5.89
C GLY A 26 -4.61 -22.03 6.68
N THR A 27 -3.50 -21.62 6.07
CA THR A 27 -2.17 -21.62 6.71
C THR A 27 -1.58 -20.22 6.89
N PHE A 28 -2.25 -19.19 6.38
CA PHE A 28 -1.75 -17.80 6.35
C PHE A 28 -1.18 -17.35 7.70
N THR A 29 -1.95 -17.49 8.77
CA THR A 29 -1.53 -17.04 10.11
C THR A 29 -0.29 -17.80 10.59
N GLN A 30 -0.24 -19.13 10.40
CA GLN A 30 0.90 -19.94 10.81
C GLN A 30 2.16 -19.57 10.03
N GLU A 31 2.06 -19.47 8.70
CA GLU A 31 3.17 -19.12 7.81
C GLU A 31 3.75 -17.73 8.12
N VAL A 32 2.89 -16.75 8.43
CA VAL A 32 3.30 -15.40 8.85
C VAL A 32 3.99 -15.45 10.21
N MET A 33 3.40 -16.16 11.19
CA MET A 33 3.95 -16.20 12.55
C MET A 33 5.33 -16.85 12.62
N VAL A 34 5.59 -17.88 11.82
CA VAL A 34 6.93 -18.51 11.74
C VAL A 34 7.97 -17.48 11.27
N ARG A 35 7.70 -16.78 10.16
CA ARG A 35 8.62 -15.76 9.61
C ARG A 35 8.82 -14.56 10.53
N VAL A 36 7.77 -14.12 11.22
CA VAL A 36 7.87 -13.04 12.21
C VAL A 36 8.76 -13.46 13.37
N LYS A 37 8.66 -14.71 13.86
CA LYS A 37 9.55 -15.23 14.91
C LYS A 37 10.99 -15.30 14.46
N GLU A 38 11.23 -15.72 13.20
CA GLU A 38 12.57 -15.73 12.61
C GLU A 38 13.16 -14.32 12.53
N LEU A 39 12.41 -13.36 11.98
CA LEU A 39 12.83 -11.96 11.92
C LEU A 39 13.08 -11.37 13.31
N ALA A 40 12.22 -11.65 14.29
CA ALA A 40 12.38 -11.17 15.66
C ALA A 40 13.59 -11.76 16.38
N SER A 41 14.12 -12.91 15.92
CA SER A 41 15.33 -13.51 16.47
C SER A 41 16.62 -12.93 15.87
N CYS A 42 16.52 -12.14 14.80
CA CYS A 42 17.66 -11.44 14.21
C CYS A 42 18.14 -10.27 15.08
N SER A 43 19.39 -9.86 14.90
CA SER A 43 19.92 -8.66 15.57
C SER A 43 19.14 -7.41 15.13
N PRO A 44 18.59 -6.62 16.07
CA PRO A 44 17.80 -5.43 15.74
C PRO A 44 18.64 -4.39 14.99
N VAL A 45 19.91 -4.23 15.35
CA VAL A 45 20.85 -3.31 14.68
C VAL A 45 21.05 -3.71 13.22
N VAL A 46 21.21 -5.00 12.94
CA VAL A 46 21.40 -5.49 11.56
C VAL A 46 20.15 -5.22 10.72
N LEU A 47 18.96 -5.45 11.28
CA LEU A 47 17.70 -5.17 10.58
C LEU A 47 17.51 -3.68 10.31
N GLU A 48 17.85 -2.82 11.27
CA GLU A 48 17.77 -1.38 11.13
C GLU A 48 18.71 -0.85 10.05
N GLU A 49 19.99 -1.21 10.11
CA GLU A 49 20.99 -0.80 9.13
C GLU A 49 20.65 -1.30 7.71
N SER A 50 20.22 -2.55 7.60
CA SER A 50 19.80 -3.12 6.30
C SER A 50 18.63 -2.33 5.70
N LYS A 51 17.63 -1.98 6.51
CA LYS A 51 16.49 -1.19 6.06
C LYS A 51 16.90 0.24 5.72
N ALA A 52 17.80 0.84 6.50
CA ALA A 52 18.30 2.19 6.27
C ALA A 52 19.01 2.29 4.91
N LEU A 53 19.88 1.32 4.59
CA LEU A 53 20.58 1.25 3.31
C LEU A 53 19.63 1.08 2.12
N VAL A 54 18.57 0.27 2.25
CA VAL A 54 17.55 0.12 1.19
C VAL A 54 16.71 1.40 1.03
N ARG A 55 16.44 2.13 2.12
CA ARG A 55 15.53 3.29 2.12
C ARG A 55 16.21 4.60 1.75
N CYS A 56 17.53 4.73 1.88
CA CYS A 56 18.23 6.00 1.81
C CYS A 56 18.13 6.67 0.43
N ASN A 57 18.24 5.90 -0.66
CA ASN A 57 18.18 6.40 -2.03
C ASN A 57 16.79 6.90 -2.44
N MET A 58 15.72 6.34 -1.89
CA MET A 58 14.34 6.70 -2.23
C MET A 58 13.74 7.73 -1.27
N LYS A 59 14.43 8.07 -0.17
CA LYS A 59 13.78 8.80 0.93
C LYS A 59 13.25 10.16 0.51
N LEU A 60 14.08 10.97 -0.12
CA LEU A 60 13.71 12.29 -0.58
C LEU A 60 12.62 12.23 -1.66
N GLU A 61 12.72 11.29 -2.60
CA GLU A 61 11.75 11.14 -3.68
C GLU A 61 10.35 10.79 -3.14
N LEU A 62 10.28 9.93 -2.12
CA LEU A 62 9.03 9.57 -1.45
C LEU A 62 8.43 10.74 -0.67
N GLU A 63 9.26 11.54 0.01
CA GLU A 63 8.82 12.75 0.71
C GLU A 63 8.21 13.77 -0.26
N GLN A 64 8.91 14.04 -1.37
CA GLN A 64 8.41 14.95 -2.40
C GLN A 64 7.18 14.42 -3.13
N ALA A 65 7.09 13.11 -3.38
CA ALA A 65 5.89 12.51 -3.95
C ALA A 65 4.68 12.71 -3.04
N ASN A 66 4.84 12.43 -1.74
CA ASN A 66 3.80 12.63 -0.73
C ASN A 66 3.33 14.10 -0.67
N GLU A 67 4.26 15.06 -0.69
CA GLU A 67 3.91 16.49 -0.71
C GLU A 67 3.09 16.86 -1.95
N ARG A 68 3.54 16.47 -3.15
CA ARG A 68 2.83 16.74 -4.41
C ARG A 68 1.45 16.11 -4.43
N GLU A 69 1.33 14.86 -3.98
CA GLU A 69 0.05 14.15 -3.91
C GLU A 69 -0.91 14.86 -2.95
N CYS A 70 -0.45 15.26 -1.77
CA CYS A 70 -1.25 15.98 -0.79
C CYS A 70 -1.75 17.33 -1.33
N GLU A 71 -0.89 18.12 -1.97
CA GLU A 71 -1.29 19.42 -2.53
C GLU A 71 -2.35 19.28 -3.63
N VAL A 72 -2.20 18.29 -4.51
CA VAL A 72 -3.19 18.02 -5.55
C VAL A 72 -4.51 17.52 -4.95
N LEU A 73 -4.47 16.64 -3.94
CA LEU A 73 -5.67 16.15 -3.27
C LEU A 73 -6.46 17.28 -2.58
N LYS A 74 -5.77 18.19 -1.87
CA LYS A 74 -6.41 19.38 -1.27
C LYS A 74 -7.16 20.21 -2.31
N LYS A 75 -6.53 20.45 -3.46
CA LYS A 75 -7.15 21.18 -4.57
C LYS A 75 -8.37 20.46 -5.13
N ILE A 76 -8.28 19.14 -5.33
CA ILE A 76 -9.38 18.34 -5.89
C ILE A 76 -10.56 18.30 -4.91
N TRP A 77 -10.33 18.02 -3.63
CA TRP A 77 -11.40 17.97 -2.64
C TRP A 77 -12.04 19.33 -2.39
N GLY A 78 -11.28 20.43 -2.51
CA GLY A 78 -11.82 21.79 -2.48
C GLY A 78 -12.62 22.17 -3.73
N SER A 79 -12.62 21.35 -4.79
CA SER A 79 -13.34 21.63 -6.03
C SER A 79 -14.76 21.04 -6.01
N ALA A 80 -15.70 21.72 -6.69
CA ALA A 80 -17.06 21.23 -6.84
C ALA A 80 -17.12 19.86 -7.54
N GLN A 81 -16.26 19.63 -8.54
CA GLN A 81 -16.18 18.36 -9.27
C GLN A 81 -15.68 17.20 -8.38
N GLY A 82 -14.71 17.49 -7.49
CA GLY A 82 -14.21 16.50 -6.54
C GLY A 82 -15.29 16.07 -5.55
N MET A 83 -16.04 17.04 -5.01
CA MET A 83 -17.17 16.77 -4.10
C MET A 83 -18.30 15.98 -4.78
N ASP A 84 -18.69 16.35 -6.01
CA ASP A 84 -19.70 15.61 -6.78
C ASP A 84 -19.27 14.16 -7.06
N SER A 85 -18.01 13.95 -7.41
CA SER A 85 -17.46 12.61 -7.66
C SER A 85 -17.48 11.74 -6.40
N MET A 86 -17.19 12.33 -5.23
CA MET A 86 -17.26 11.62 -3.94
C MET A 86 -18.70 11.25 -3.57
N LEU A 87 -19.66 12.16 -3.75
CA LEU A 87 -21.08 11.89 -3.47
C LEU A 87 -21.62 10.75 -4.35
N LYS A 88 -21.30 10.76 -5.64
CA LYS A 88 -21.66 9.67 -6.57
C LYS A 88 -21.11 8.32 -6.13
N TYR A 89 -19.87 8.29 -5.65
CA TYR A 89 -19.27 7.06 -5.14
C TYR A 89 -20.00 6.55 -3.89
N LEU A 90 -20.33 7.44 -2.94
CA LEU A 90 -21.04 7.06 -1.71
C LEU A 90 -22.42 6.50 -2.00
N GLN A 91 -23.17 7.11 -2.93
CA GLN A 91 -24.47 6.62 -3.36
C GLN A 91 -24.38 5.21 -3.94
N ARG A 92 -23.47 4.98 -4.91
CA ARG A 92 -23.28 3.65 -5.51
C ARG A 92 -22.87 2.60 -4.48
N LYS A 93 -22.06 2.98 -3.48
CA LYS A 93 -21.63 2.07 -2.41
C LYS A 93 -22.78 1.62 -1.52
N ILE A 94 -23.76 2.47 -1.27
CA ILE A 94 -24.96 2.14 -0.49
C ILE A 94 -25.85 1.18 -1.29
N ASP A 95 -25.96 1.37 -2.61
CA ASP A 95 -26.76 0.51 -3.50
C ASP A 95 -26.11 -0.85 -3.80
N GLU A 96 -24.81 -1.01 -3.53
CA GLU A 96 -24.05 -2.27 -3.69
C GLU A 96 -24.16 -3.21 -2.46
N PHE A 97 -24.86 -2.81 -1.39
CA PHE A 97 -25.19 -3.65 -0.22
C PHE A 97 -26.62 -4.20 -0.31
#